data_AF-A0A3D0NEP8-F1
#
_entry.id   AF-A0A3D0NEP8-F1
#
_cell.length_a   1.000
_cell.length_b   1.000
_cell.length_c   1.000
_cell.angle_alpha   90.00
_cell.angle_beta   90.00
_cell.angle_gamma   90.00
#
_symmetry.space_group_name_H-M   'P 1'
#
loop_
_entity.id
_entity.type
_entity.pdbx_description
1 polymer ?
#
loop_
_entity_poly.entity_id
_entity_poly.type
_entity_poly.pdbx_seq_one_letter_code
_entity_poly.pdbx_strand_id
1 'polypeptide(L)'
;FMFLMPFIARIKVGHAFNVLLIAALVGGAGYLTYEAHMEDNYNIYNEEDVDSAAYKKAAKYHAEVERADTEFRLIQELVEDYGIPLEGPLALQQRDPYTMGVRLFRRQCASCHAYNATGENAHLAIAGPEIDPNAEGPMGAPDLYGFGSPVWIQGLLNGEEGGITSPKYFGNTSHVEGEMVAHVRDTMWAEAETDEDKAGLKETIEQVSWALAAEAKLPYLDYAGNQDKIESGINHLNDDTLGCVGCHNYKENEFGYVFTLDNYASSEWLTTMISNPNEVYSEDWGTANDRMPAFHSDATKLLTQDEIELLVRFLRQDRTLLGDTPESVEPLQSEAPAEEAETAEVTETTEAPAPAESEEDTDETPVDTTQEAIEEESAEQAEEATEE
;
A
#
# COMPACT_ATOMS: atom_id res chain seq x y z
N PHE A 1 39.18 -12.70 -38.83
CA PHE A 1 38.52 -13.73 -39.68
C PHE A 1 37.46 -13.11 -40.60
N MET A 2 36.45 -12.39 -40.08
CA MET A 2 35.38 -11.80 -40.93
C MET A 2 35.87 -10.83 -42.02
N PHE A 3 36.95 -10.07 -41.78
CA PHE A 3 37.54 -9.15 -42.78
C PHE A 3 38.27 -9.84 -43.95
N LEU A 4 38.62 -11.13 -43.85
CA LEU A 4 39.32 -11.88 -44.90
C LEU A 4 38.37 -12.73 -45.77
N MET A 5 37.08 -12.81 -45.42
CA MET A 5 36.05 -13.56 -46.15
C MET A 5 35.97 -13.27 -47.66
N PRO A 6 35.95 -12.00 -48.14
CA PRO A 6 35.77 -11.72 -49.56
C PRO A 6 36.94 -12.17 -50.44
N PHE A 7 38.13 -12.39 -49.86
CA PHE A 7 39.32 -12.85 -50.57
C PHE A 7 39.45 -14.39 -50.55
N ILE A 8 39.07 -15.03 -49.44
CA ILE A 8 39.12 -16.50 -49.27
C ILE A 8 37.97 -17.20 -50.02
N ALA A 9 36.81 -16.54 -50.17
CA ALA A 9 35.63 -17.09 -50.84
C ALA A 9 35.78 -17.28 -52.37
N ARG A 10 36.82 -16.73 -53.01
CA ARG A 10 37.06 -16.86 -54.46
C ARG A 10 37.62 -18.23 -54.87
N ILE A 11 38.04 -19.06 -53.91
CA ILE A 11 38.57 -20.40 -54.14
C ILE A 11 37.54 -21.42 -53.63
N LYS A 12 37.24 -22.49 -54.41
CA LYS A 12 36.21 -23.50 -54.07
C LYS A 12 36.38 -24.09 -52.66
N VAL A 13 37.62 -24.30 -52.23
CA VAL A 13 37.97 -24.81 -50.89
C VAL A 13 37.69 -23.78 -49.80
N GLY A 14 37.97 -22.50 -50.04
CA GLY A 14 37.69 -21.42 -49.11
C GLY A 14 36.20 -21.13 -48.95
N HIS A 15 35.41 -21.27 -50.02
CA HIS A 15 33.95 -21.21 -49.93
C HIS A 15 33.38 -22.36 -49.08
N ALA A 16 33.82 -23.60 -49.31
CA ALA A 16 33.38 -24.75 -48.52
C ALA A 16 33.74 -24.61 -47.02
N PHE A 17 34.93 -24.09 -46.71
CA PHE A 17 35.33 -23.78 -45.34
C PHE A 17 34.43 -22.72 -44.69
N ASN A 18 34.13 -21.62 -45.41
CA ASN A 18 33.24 -20.58 -44.91
C ASN A 18 31.83 -21.11 -44.65
N VAL A 19 31.29 -21.96 -45.53
CA VAL A 19 29.97 -22.59 -45.34
C VAL A 19 29.96 -23.48 -44.10
N LEU A 20 30.98 -24.31 -43.89
CA LEU A 20 31.10 -25.16 -42.70
C LEU A 20 31.16 -24.32 -41.43
N LEU A 21 31.99 -23.27 -41.42
CA LEU A 21 32.14 -22.41 -40.26
C LEU A 21 30.86 -21.64 -39.93
N ILE A 22 30.13 -21.13 -40.94
CA ILE A 22 28.82 -20.51 -40.72
C ILE A 22 27.81 -21.55 -40.21
N ALA A 23 27.79 -22.75 -40.78
CA ALA A 23 26.90 -23.83 -40.32
C ALA A 23 27.20 -24.25 -38.88
N ALA A 24 28.48 -24.29 -38.48
CA ALA A 24 28.88 -24.57 -37.11
C ALA A 24 28.47 -23.44 -36.15
N LEU A 25 28.61 -22.17 -36.55
CA LEU A 25 28.16 -21.03 -35.76
C LEU A 25 26.63 -21.00 -35.60
N VAL A 26 25.88 -21.21 -36.68
CA VAL A 26 24.41 -21.28 -36.63
C VAL A 26 23.94 -22.49 -35.83
N GLY A 27 24.57 -23.65 -36.02
CA GLY A 27 24.28 -24.85 -35.24
C GLY A 27 24.58 -24.67 -33.76
N GLY A 28 25.71 -24.04 -33.42
CA GLY A 28 26.06 -23.69 -32.05
C GLY A 28 25.08 -22.71 -31.43
N ALA A 29 24.69 -21.65 -32.16
CA ALA A 29 23.67 -20.71 -31.71
C ALA A 29 22.32 -21.41 -31.45
N GLY A 30 21.88 -22.28 -32.37
CA GLY A 30 20.65 -23.05 -32.20
C GLY A 30 20.69 -23.99 -30.99
N TYR A 31 21.83 -24.65 -30.74
CA TYR A 31 22.02 -25.50 -29.56
C TYR A 31 21.95 -24.68 -28.26
N LEU A 32 22.63 -23.53 -28.19
CA LEU A 32 22.59 -22.66 -27.01
C LEU A 32 21.21 -22.06 -26.78
N THR A 33 20.47 -21.69 -27.83
CA THR A 33 19.08 -21.24 -27.71
C THR A 33 18.16 -22.36 -27.18
N TYR A 34 18.37 -23.60 -27.62
CA TYR A 34 17.63 -24.75 -27.10
C TYR A 34 17.91 -24.98 -25.61
N GLU A 35 19.18 -24.95 -25.19
CA GLU A 35 19.55 -25.03 -23.77
C GLU A 35 18.91 -23.93 -22.95
N ALA A 36 18.98 -22.67 -23.40
CA ALA A 36 18.37 -21.54 -22.71
C ALA A 36 16.85 -21.73 -22.56
N HIS A 37 16.16 -22.16 -23.63
CA HIS A 37 14.72 -22.44 -23.56
C HIS A 37 14.39 -23.57 -22.58
N MET A 38 15.22 -24.61 -22.50
CA MET A 38 15.03 -25.70 -21.53
C MET A 38 15.27 -25.23 -20.09
N GLU A 39 16.26 -24.35 -19.87
CA GLU A 39 16.56 -23.77 -18.56
C GLU A 39 15.45 -22.81 -18.09
N ASP A 40 14.97 -21.93 -18.97
CA ASP A 40 13.92 -20.96 -18.66
C ASP A 40 12.59 -21.64 -18.30
N ASN A 41 12.29 -22.80 -18.91
CA ASN A 41 11.09 -23.60 -18.65
C ASN A 41 11.35 -24.78 -17.71
N TYR A 42 12.45 -24.77 -16.94
CA TYR A 42 12.84 -25.92 -16.12
C TYR A 42 11.75 -26.33 -15.11
N ASN A 43 11.09 -25.35 -14.49
CA ASN A 43 10.00 -25.56 -13.53
C ASN A 43 8.77 -26.25 -14.16
N ILE A 44 8.49 -25.98 -15.44
CA ILE A 44 7.39 -26.59 -16.19
C ILE A 44 7.72 -28.05 -16.52
N TYR A 45 8.97 -28.34 -16.87
CA TYR A 45 9.37 -29.70 -17.23
C TYR A 45 9.70 -30.59 -16.03
N ASN A 46 9.97 -30.02 -14.86
CA ASN A 46 10.38 -30.71 -13.64
C ASN A 46 9.55 -30.23 -12.43
N GLU A 47 8.23 -30.39 -12.51
CA GLU A 47 7.27 -29.90 -11.50
C GLU A 47 7.56 -30.42 -10.07
N GLU A 48 8.16 -31.60 -9.93
CA GLU A 48 8.47 -32.23 -8.64
C GLU A 48 9.76 -31.70 -8.00
N ASP A 49 10.61 -30.98 -8.73
CA ASP A 49 11.94 -30.54 -8.26
C ASP A 49 11.91 -29.12 -7.66
N VAL A 50 10.85 -28.82 -6.89
CA VAL A 50 10.54 -27.47 -6.38
C VAL A 50 11.66 -26.82 -5.55
N ASP A 51 12.49 -27.64 -4.92
CA ASP A 51 13.57 -27.17 -4.04
C ASP A 51 14.83 -26.75 -4.78
N SER A 52 15.01 -27.15 -6.05
CA SER A 52 16.24 -26.89 -6.78
C SER A 52 16.40 -25.43 -7.18
N ALA A 53 17.65 -24.98 -7.25
CA ALA A 53 17.97 -23.63 -7.69
C ALA A 53 17.51 -23.37 -9.14
N ALA A 54 17.52 -24.41 -9.99
CA ALA A 54 17.06 -24.32 -11.37
C ALA A 54 15.55 -24.09 -11.44
N TYR A 55 14.77 -24.86 -10.66
CA TYR A 55 13.33 -24.66 -10.53
C TYR A 55 12.99 -23.25 -10.05
N LYS A 56 13.61 -22.81 -8.94
CA LYS A 56 13.35 -21.49 -8.35
C LYS A 56 13.70 -20.35 -9.31
N LYS A 57 14.79 -20.49 -10.08
CA LYS A 57 15.19 -19.51 -11.10
C LYS A 57 14.17 -19.44 -12.24
N ALA A 58 13.76 -20.58 -12.78
CA ALA A 58 12.77 -20.66 -13.86
C ALA A 58 11.38 -20.15 -13.42
N ALA A 59 10.93 -20.57 -12.23
CA ALA A 59 9.68 -20.10 -11.63
C ALA A 59 9.69 -18.58 -11.43
N LYS A 60 10.80 -18.02 -10.94
CA LYS A 60 10.97 -16.58 -10.85
C LYS A 60 10.90 -15.91 -12.22
N TYR A 61 11.59 -16.44 -13.23
CA TYR A 61 11.51 -15.90 -14.59
C TYR A 61 10.07 -15.84 -15.12
N HIS A 62 9.29 -16.92 -14.97
CA HIS A 62 7.89 -16.92 -15.38
C HIS A 62 7.03 -15.92 -14.61
N ALA A 63 7.22 -15.80 -13.30
CA ALA A 63 6.52 -14.80 -12.49
C ALA A 63 6.87 -13.36 -12.93
N GLU A 64 8.12 -13.10 -13.31
CA GLU A 64 8.57 -11.81 -13.83
C GLU A 64 7.95 -11.48 -15.20
N VAL A 65 7.81 -12.49 -16.08
CA VAL A 65 7.12 -12.35 -17.38
C VAL A 65 5.64 -12.08 -17.18
N GLU A 66 4.94 -12.86 -16.36
CA GLU A 66 3.52 -12.66 -16.05
C GLU A 66 3.24 -11.27 -15.46
N ARG A 67 4.17 -10.79 -14.61
CA ARG A 67 4.13 -9.44 -14.07
C ARG A 67 4.27 -8.38 -15.17
N ALA A 68 5.23 -8.54 -16.07
CA ALA A 68 5.43 -7.61 -17.19
C ALA A 68 4.19 -7.57 -18.10
N ASP A 69 3.57 -8.71 -18.37
CA ASP A 69 2.33 -8.80 -19.14
C ASP A 69 1.15 -8.13 -18.42
N THR A 70 1.07 -8.27 -17.10
CA THR A 70 0.04 -7.61 -16.29
C THR A 70 0.24 -6.09 -16.25
N GLU A 71 1.45 -5.61 -16.02
CA GLU A 71 1.75 -4.17 -16.08
C GLU A 71 1.45 -3.60 -17.47
N PHE A 72 1.74 -4.35 -18.54
CA PHE A 72 1.41 -3.94 -19.91
C PHE A 72 -0.10 -3.78 -20.10
N ARG A 73 -0.92 -4.75 -19.61
CA ARG A 73 -2.38 -4.65 -19.67
C ARG A 73 -2.92 -3.45 -18.89
N LEU A 74 -2.41 -3.20 -17.69
CA LEU A 74 -2.81 -2.03 -16.89
C LEU A 74 -2.49 -0.71 -17.61
N ILE A 75 -1.34 -0.62 -18.28
CA ILE A 75 -1.00 0.56 -19.09
C ILE A 75 -1.96 0.70 -20.29
N GLN A 76 -2.37 -0.39 -20.92
CA GLN A 76 -3.36 -0.35 -22.01
C GLN A 76 -4.70 0.18 -21.49
N GLU A 77 -5.20 -0.34 -20.36
CA GLU A 77 -6.43 0.13 -19.70
C GLU A 77 -6.34 1.64 -19.38
N LEU A 78 -5.23 2.10 -18.79
CA LEU A 78 -5.01 3.52 -18.50
C LEU A 78 -5.05 4.39 -19.76
N VAL A 79 -4.47 3.93 -20.86
CA VAL A 79 -4.48 4.66 -22.14
C VAL A 79 -5.87 4.67 -22.76
N GLU A 80 -6.66 3.61 -22.57
CA GLU A 80 -8.05 3.55 -23.04
C GLU A 80 -8.94 4.55 -22.27
N ASP A 81 -8.74 4.65 -20.95
CA ASP A 81 -9.56 5.51 -20.08
C ASP A 81 -9.16 7.00 -20.16
N TYR A 82 -7.86 7.30 -20.20
CA TYR A 82 -7.34 8.68 -20.08
C TYR A 82 -6.69 9.22 -21.37
N GLY A 83 -6.51 8.37 -22.39
CA GLY A 83 -5.72 8.71 -23.57
C GLY A 83 -4.21 8.75 -23.30
N ILE A 84 -3.40 9.18 -24.28
CA ILE A 84 -1.96 9.37 -24.07
C ILE A 84 -1.72 10.86 -23.76
N PRO A 85 -1.20 11.24 -22.58
CA PRO A 85 -0.95 12.64 -22.25
C PRO A 85 0.26 13.18 -23.01
N LEU A 86 0.44 14.50 -23.03
CA LEU A 86 1.54 15.15 -23.76
C LEU A 86 2.92 14.79 -23.22
N GLU A 87 2.99 14.50 -21.92
CA GLU A 87 4.16 14.01 -21.20
C GLU A 87 4.52 12.56 -21.57
N GLY A 88 3.61 11.85 -22.25
CA GLY A 88 3.75 10.48 -22.69
C GLY A 88 3.12 9.45 -21.75
N PRO A 89 3.01 8.17 -22.18
CA PRO A 89 2.27 7.13 -21.44
C PRO A 89 2.88 6.80 -20.07
N LEU A 90 4.17 7.08 -19.87
CA LEU A 90 4.84 6.85 -18.59
C LEU A 90 4.29 7.75 -17.47
N ALA A 91 3.81 8.95 -17.80
CA ALA A 91 3.24 9.86 -16.81
C ALA A 91 1.97 9.29 -16.18
N LEU A 92 1.14 8.56 -16.95
CA LEU A 92 -0.01 7.84 -16.41
C LEU A 92 0.41 6.75 -15.44
N GLN A 93 1.39 5.95 -15.84
CA GLN A 93 1.90 4.87 -14.99
C GLN A 93 2.45 5.42 -13.65
N GLN A 94 3.15 6.55 -13.67
CA GLN A 94 3.70 7.16 -12.46
C GLN A 94 2.63 7.68 -11.49
N ARG A 95 1.45 8.03 -12.01
CA ARG A 95 0.32 8.54 -11.22
C ARG A 95 -0.67 7.46 -10.85
N ASP A 96 -0.57 6.27 -11.41
CA ASP A 96 -1.53 5.19 -11.20
C ASP A 96 -1.15 4.32 -9.97
N PRO A 97 -2.06 4.19 -8.99
CA PRO A 97 -1.84 3.34 -7.82
C PRO A 97 -1.63 1.86 -8.16
N TYR A 98 -2.25 1.36 -9.25
CA TYR A 98 -2.21 -0.06 -9.60
C TYR A 98 -0.94 -0.47 -10.36
N THR A 99 -0.14 0.49 -10.78
CA THR A 99 1.19 0.26 -11.37
C THR A 99 2.29 0.79 -10.46
N MET A 100 2.34 2.10 -10.19
CA MET A 100 3.38 2.66 -9.34
C MET A 100 3.20 2.31 -7.87
N GLY A 101 1.97 2.36 -7.33
CA GLY A 101 1.69 1.98 -5.93
C GLY A 101 2.07 0.52 -5.64
N VAL A 102 1.73 -0.41 -6.55
CA VAL A 102 2.14 -1.82 -6.46
C VAL A 102 3.67 -1.98 -6.49
N ARG A 103 4.36 -1.25 -7.36
CA ARG A 103 5.84 -1.26 -7.42
C ARG A 103 6.47 -0.73 -6.13
N LEU A 104 5.89 0.32 -5.54
CA LEU A 104 6.32 0.85 -4.24
C LEU A 104 6.11 -0.18 -3.14
N PHE A 105 4.93 -0.80 -3.07
CA PHE A 105 4.62 -1.81 -2.05
C PHE A 105 5.61 -2.98 -2.12
N ARG A 106 5.86 -3.52 -3.32
CA ARG A 106 6.83 -4.61 -3.52
C ARG A 106 8.23 -4.25 -3.03
N ARG A 107 8.65 -2.99 -3.21
CA ARG A 107 9.99 -2.56 -2.87
C ARG A 107 10.15 -2.24 -1.38
N GLN A 108 9.12 -1.68 -0.76
CA GLN A 108 9.23 -1.05 0.57
C GLN A 108 8.45 -1.79 1.66
N CYS A 109 7.38 -2.50 1.30
CA CYS A 109 6.44 -3.08 2.26
C CYS A 109 6.47 -4.62 2.25
N ALA A 110 6.71 -5.23 1.09
CA ALA A 110 6.58 -6.68 0.89
C ALA A 110 7.61 -7.53 1.66
N SER A 111 8.68 -6.93 2.19
CA SER A 111 9.59 -7.61 3.10
C SER A 111 8.94 -7.97 4.44
N CYS A 112 7.85 -7.28 4.82
CA CYS A 112 7.14 -7.49 6.07
C CYS A 112 5.67 -7.87 5.84
N HIS A 113 4.98 -7.16 4.95
CA HIS A 113 3.56 -7.32 4.70
C HIS A 113 3.29 -8.17 3.46
N ALA A 114 2.30 -9.06 3.55
CA ALA A 114 1.68 -9.62 2.36
C ALA A 114 0.61 -8.65 1.81
N TYR A 115 0.29 -8.82 0.54
CA TYR A 115 -0.92 -8.30 -0.09
C TYR A 115 -1.55 -9.44 -0.87
N ASN A 116 -2.32 -10.29 -0.19
CA ASN A 116 -2.88 -11.51 -0.80
C ASN A 116 -4.18 -11.20 -1.54
N ALA A 117 -4.07 -10.38 -2.60
CA ALA A 117 -5.20 -10.00 -3.42
C ALA A 117 -5.90 -11.21 -4.03
N THR A 118 -7.23 -11.15 -4.10
CA THR A 118 -8.08 -12.21 -4.63
C THR A 118 -9.10 -11.66 -5.62
N GLY A 119 -9.85 -12.55 -6.28
CA GLY A 119 -10.89 -12.15 -7.25
C GLY A 119 -10.29 -11.39 -8.43
N GLU A 120 -10.92 -10.26 -8.78
CA GLU A 120 -10.50 -9.42 -9.92
C GLU A 120 -9.10 -8.82 -9.72
N ASN A 121 -8.69 -8.59 -8.47
CA ASN A 121 -7.39 -8.01 -8.11
C ASN A 121 -6.31 -9.08 -7.89
N ALA A 122 -6.56 -10.37 -8.14
CA ALA A 122 -5.59 -11.45 -7.91
C ALA A 122 -4.24 -11.24 -8.64
N HIS A 123 -4.26 -10.56 -9.78
CA HIS A 123 -3.07 -10.20 -10.55
C HIS A 123 -2.15 -9.17 -9.85
N LEU A 124 -2.62 -8.56 -8.76
CA LEU A 124 -1.88 -7.62 -7.91
C LEU A 124 -1.33 -8.28 -6.66
N ALA A 125 -1.53 -9.60 -6.48
CA ALA A 125 -1.07 -10.29 -5.29
C ALA A 125 0.45 -10.17 -5.12
N ILE A 126 0.86 -9.96 -3.87
CA ILE A 126 2.26 -9.84 -3.47
C ILE A 126 2.44 -10.74 -2.24
N ALA A 127 3.24 -11.79 -2.40
CA ALA A 127 3.62 -12.62 -1.28
C ALA A 127 4.40 -11.79 -0.25
N GLY A 128 4.04 -11.95 1.02
CA GLY A 128 4.84 -11.44 2.13
C GLY A 128 6.09 -12.30 2.37
N PRO A 129 6.84 -12.06 3.45
CA PRO A 129 8.01 -12.87 3.78
C PRO A 129 7.62 -14.32 4.05
N GLU A 130 8.46 -15.26 3.63
CA GLU A 130 8.38 -16.65 4.10
C GLU A 130 8.78 -16.68 5.57
N ILE A 131 7.81 -16.91 6.46
CA ILE A 131 8.05 -17.00 7.90
C ILE A 131 8.36 -18.46 8.24
N ASP A 132 9.59 -18.74 8.69
CA ASP A 132 9.95 -20.04 9.25
C ASP A 132 9.13 -20.28 10.54
N PRO A 133 8.38 -21.38 10.67
CA PRO A 133 7.67 -21.73 11.89
C PRO A 133 8.56 -21.85 13.13
N ASN A 134 9.87 -22.04 12.94
CA ASN A 134 10.87 -22.20 14.01
C ASN A 134 11.73 -20.94 14.20
N ALA A 135 11.47 -19.86 13.46
CA ALA A 135 12.24 -18.64 13.62
C ALA A 135 12.05 -18.06 15.03
N GLU A 136 13.16 -17.69 15.67
CA GLU A 136 13.15 -17.02 16.96
C GLU A 136 12.90 -15.52 16.76
N GLY A 137 11.85 -14.99 17.39
CA GLY A 137 11.48 -13.59 17.38
C GLY A 137 10.35 -13.23 16.41
N PRO A 138 9.72 -12.05 16.61
CA PRO A 138 8.58 -11.64 15.80
C PRO A 138 9.06 -11.28 14.38
N MET A 139 8.48 -11.92 13.36
CA MET A 139 8.84 -11.76 11.95
C MET A 139 7.63 -11.63 11.05
N GLY A 140 7.65 -10.68 10.12
CA GLY A 140 6.51 -10.36 9.27
C GLY A 140 5.48 -9.46 9.97
N ALA A 141 4.47 -9.09 9.21
CA ALA A 141 3.45 -8.12 9.59
C ALA A 141 2.10 -8.51 8.96
N PRO A 142 0.99 -7.87 9.35
CA PRO A 142 -0.34 -8.20 8.85
C PRO A 142 -0.45 -8.17 7.32
N ASP A 143 -1.32 -9.00 6.78
CA ASP A 143 -1.76 -8.92 5.38
C ASP A 143 -2.61 -7.66 5.20
N LEU A 144 -2.20 -6.81 4.26
CA LEU A 144 -2.83 -5.52 4.02
C LEU A 144 -3.91 -5.56 2.92
N TYR A 145 -4.14 -6.72 2.30
CA TYR A 145 -5.23 -6.84 1.33
C TYR A 145 -6.60 -6.74 2.00
N GLY A 146 -7.38 -5.73 1.60
CA GLY A 146 -8.70 -5.45 2.14
C GLY A 146 -8.71 -4.84 3.53
N PHE A 147 -7.56 -4.31 4.00
CA PHE A 147 -7.47 -3.62 5.29
C PHE A 147 -8.54 -2.52 5.43
N GLY A 148 -9.21 -2.47 6.58
CA GLY A 148 -10.34 -1.56 6.82
C GLY A 148 -11.68 -1.98 6.21
N SER A 149 -11.75 -3.07 5.43
CA SER A 149 -13.03 -3.60 4.94
C SER A 149 -13.77 -4.41 6.01
N PRO A 150 -15.11 -4.55 5.92
CA PRO A 150 -15.87 -5.34 6.88
C PRO A 150 -15.36 -6.78 6.99
N VAL A 151 -14.99 -7.40 5.86
CA VAL A 151 -14.46 -8.76 5.82
C VAL A 151 -13.13 -8.88 6.57
N TRP A 152 -12.25 -7.90 6.41
CA TRP A 152 -10.96 -7.90 7.10
C TRP A 152 -11.15 -7.68 8.61
N ILE A 153 -12.02 -6.76 9.01
CA ILE A 153 -12.31 -6.47 10.42
C ILE A 153 -13.02 -7.65 11.11
N GLN A 154 -13.97 -8.30 10.45
CA GLN A 154 -14.61 -9.52 10.98
C GLN A 154 -13.58 -10.63 11.25
N GLY A 155 -12.61 -10.77 10.35
CA GLY A 155 -11.53 -11.72 10.53
C GLY A 155 -10.56 -11.34 11.66
N LEU A 156 -10.26 -10.04 11.80
CA LEU A 156 -9.49 -9.52 12.93
C LEU A 156 -10.22 -9.77 14.26
N LEU A 157 -11.55 -9.64 14.30
CA LEU A 157 -12.36 -9.85 15.50
C LEU A 157 -12.78 -11.31 15.71
N ASN A 158 -12.25 -12.24 14.90
CA ASN A 158 -12.51 -13.66 15.06
C ASN A 158 -11.57 -14.27 16.11
N GLY A 159 -12.13 -14.92 17.14
CA GLY A 159 -11.36 -15.60 18.19
C GLY A 159 -11.03 -17.07 17.88
N GLU A 160 -11.55 -17.62 16.78
CA GLU A 160 -11.30 -18.99 16.33
C GLU A 160 -9.93 -19.13 15.62
N GLU A 161 -9.56 -20.37 15.30
CA GLU A 161 -8.35 -20.67 14.51
C GLU A 161 -8.40 -19.94 13.15
N GLY A 162 -7.32 -19.24 12.80
CA GLY A 162 -7.27 -18.39 11.59
C GLY A 162 -7.83 -16.97 11.78
N GLY A 163 -8.28 -16.62 12.99
CA GLY A 163 -8.69 -15.26 13.37
C GLY A 163 -7.53 -14.38 13.85
N ILE A 164 -7.74 -13.57 14.89
CA ILE A 164 -6.84 -12.49 15.33
C ILE A 164 -5.36 -12.88 15.48
N THR A 165 -5.08 -14.09 15.98
CA THR A 165 -3.72 -14.59 16.21
C THR A 165 -3.04 -15.15 14.97
N SER A 166 -3.73 -15.16 13.83
CA SER A 166 -3.16 -15.70 12.59
C SER A 166 -2.16 -14.72 11.97
N PRO A 167 -1.21 -15.22 11.15
CA PRO A 167 -0.30 -14.38 10.40
C PRO A 167 -0.99 -13.34 9.51
N LYS A 168 -2.27 -13.54 9.17
CA LYS A 168 -3.02 -12.60 8.35
C LYS A 168 -3.35 -11.29 9.07
N TYR A 169 -3.73 -11.33 10.35
CA TYR A 169 -4.28 -10.15 11.04
C TYR A 169 -3.28 -9.44 11.94
N PHE A 170 -2.60 -10.15 12.85
CA PHE A 170 -1.53 -9.56 13.66
C PHE A 170 -0.13 -9.97 13.19
N GLY A 171 -0.01 -10.73 12.09
CA GLY A 171 1.29 -11.24 11.67
C GLY A 171 1.90 -12.13 12.76
N ASN A 172 3.22 -12.16 12.78
CA ASN A 172 3.97 -12.61 13.96
C ASN A 172 4.64 -11.37 14.56
N THR A 173 3.82 -10.40 14.98
CA THR A 173 4.22 -9.20 15.71
C THR A 173 4.12 -9.43 17.21
N SER A 174 4.65 -8.52 18.02
CA SER A 174 4.47 -8.55 19.48
C SER A 174 2.99 -8.45 19.91
N HIS A 175 2.11 -7.94 19.04
CA HIS A 175 0.68 -7.80 19.31
C HIS A 175 -0.07 -9.13 19.45
N VAL A 176 0.49 -10.24 18.98
CA VAL A 176 -0.15 -11.57 19.12
C VAL A 176 -0.29 -12.02 20.59
N GLU A 177 0.47 -11.39 21.49
CA GLU A 177 0.41 -11.62 22.94
C GLU A 177 -0.26 -10.44 23.68
N GLY A 178 -0.84 -9.48 22.95
CA GLY A 178 -1.38 -8.24 23.50
C GLY A 178 -2.83 -8.32 24.02
N GLU A 179 -3.26 -7.25 24.69
CA GLU A 179 -4.58 -7.14 25.32
C GLU A 179 -5.74 -7.28 24.33
N MET A 180 -5.58 -6.84 23.07
CA MET A 180 -6.60 -7.00 22.03
C MET A 180 -6.87 -8.49 21.71
N VAL A 181 -5.83 -9.34 21.72
CA VAL A 181 -6.01 -10.79 21.52
C VAL A 181 -6.74 -11.40 22.71
N ALA A 182 -6.32 -11.04 23.92
CA ALA A 182 -6.97 -11.53 25.14
C ALA A 182 -8.44 -11.11 25.19
N HIS A 183 -8.76 -9.87 24.84
CA HIS A 183 -10.14 -9.38 24.82
C HIS A 183 -11.01 -10.13 23.80
N VAL A 184 -10.53 -10.27 22.56
CA VAL A 184 -11.27 -11.02 21.53
C VAL A 184 -11.46 -12.47 21.95
N ARG A 185 -10.40 -13.18 22.33
CA ARG A 185 -10.49 -14.63 22.58
C ARG A 185 -11.07 -14.99 23.93
N ASP A 186 -10.58 -14.34 24.98
CA ASP A 186 -10.81 -14.73 26.37
C ASP A 186 -11.95 -13.95 27.02
N THR A 187 -12.49 -12.93 26.34
CA THR A 187 -13.71 -12.20 26.75
C THR A 187 -14.82 -12.41 25.73
N MET A 188 -14.75 -11.77 24.55
CA MET A 188 -15.84 -11.79 23.56
C MET A 188 -16.26 -13.21 23.17
N TRP A 189 -15.30 -14.04 22.75
CA TRP A 189 -15.58 -15.40 22.26
C TRP A 189 -15.68 -16.46 23.36
N ALA A 190 -15.05 -16.24 24.52
CA ALA A 190 -15.15 -17.15 25.66
C ALA A 190 -16.52 -17.07 26.36
N GLU A 191 -17.13 -15.88 26.39
CA GLU A 191 -18.46 -15.66 26.98
C GLU A 191 -19.61 -16.16 26.08
N ALA A 192 -19.36 -16.34 24.77
CA ALA A 192 -20.31 -16.92 23.84
C ALA A 192 -20.36 -18.46 23.95
N GLU A 193 -21.04 -18.97 24.98
CA GLU A 193 -21.06 -20.41 25.31
C GLU A 193 -21.93 -21.24 24.36
N THR A 194 -23.06 -20.70 23.90
CA THR A 194 -24.02 -21.43 23.05
C THR A 194 -23.86 -21.08 21.56
N ASP A 195 -24.42 -21.93 20.68
CA ASP A 195 -24.45 -21.65 19.25
C ASP A 195 -25.29 -20.40 18.92
N GLU A 196 -26.29 -20.08 19.76
CA GLU A 196 -27.10 -18.87 19.65
C GLU A 196 -26.30 -17.62 20.03
N ASP A 197 -25.53 -17.68 21.14
CA ASP A 197 -24.65 -16.58 21.55
C ASP A 197 -23.59 -16.29 20.48
N LYS A 198 -22.99 -17.35 19.92
CA LYS A 198 -21.99 -17.21 18.85
C LYS A 198 -22.59 -16.64 17.57
N ALA A 199 -23.83 -16.99 17.24
CA ALA A 199 -24.53 -16.42 16.10
C ALA A 199 -24.80 -14.92 16.32
N GLY A 200 -25.29 -14.56 17.51
CA GLY A 200 -25.49 -13.16 17.89
C GLY A 200 -24.19 -12.35 17.89
N LEU A 201 -23.10 -12.89 18.45
CA LEU A 201 -21.79 -12.24 18.43
C LEU A 201 -21.29 -12.02 17.00
N LYS A 202 -21.44 -13.00 16.10
CA LYS A 202 -21.06 -12.85 14.69
C LYS A 202 -21.85 -11.74 14.00
N GLU A 203 -23.14 -11.60 14.30
CA GLU A 203 -23.97 -10.50 13.78
C GLU A 203 -23.51 -9.14 14.30
N THR A 204 -23.26 -9.01 15.62
CA THR A 204 -22.74 -7.78 16.22
C THR A 204 -21.37 -7.41 15.64
N ILE A 205 -20.48 -8.40 15.47
CA ILE A 205 -19.16 -8.20 14.83
C ILE A 205 -19.33 -7.71 13.39
N GLU A 206 -20.26 -8.28 12.61
CA GLU A 206 -20.54 -7.80 11.25
C GLU A 206 -20.97 -6.33 11.26
N GLN A 207 -21.90 -5.95 12.14
CA GLN A 207 -22.40 -4.58 12.24
C GLN A 207 -21.29 -3.59 12.63
N VAL A 208 -20.52 -3.89 13.68
CA VAL A 208 -19.36 -3.07 14.09
C VAL A 208 -18.31 -2.98 12.98
N SER A 209 -18.10 -4.07 12.23
CA SER A 209 -17.17 -4.07 11.09
C SER A 209 -17.62 -3.14 9.97
N TRP A 210 -18.93 -3.02 9.72
CA TRP A 210 -19.48 -2.04 8.78
C TRP A 210 -19.35 -0.62 9.30
N ALA A 211 -19.58 -0.37 10.59
CA ALA A 211 -19.38 0.95 11.20
C ALA A 211 -17.91 1.42 11.09
N LEU A 212 -16.95 0.55 11.43
CA LEU A 212 -15.52 0.85 11.28
C LEU A 212 -15.10 1.00 9.80
N ALA A 213 -15.66 0.20 8.90
CA ALA A 213 -15.41 0.38 7.48
C ALA A 213 -15.98 1.71 6.95
N ALA A 214 -17.02 2.27 7.58
CA ALA A 214 -17.53 3.60 7.23
C ALA A 214 -16.53 4.70 7.58
N GLU A 215 -15.76 4.57 8.67
CA GLU A 215 -14.62 5.45 8.98
C GLU A 215 -13.54 5.37 7.89
N ALA A 216 -13.33 4.18 7.32
CA ALA A 216 -12.35 3.95 6.27
C ALA A 216 -12.75 4.59 4.93
N LYS A 217 -14.04 4.74 4.61
CA LYS A 217 -14.53 5.35 3.35
C LYS A 217 -13.93 4.71 2.08
N LEU A 218 -13.84 3.38 2.05
CA LEU A 218 -13.27 2.61 0.94
C LEU A 218 -14.17 2.73 -0.32
N PRO A 219 -13.61 3.06 -1.50
CA PRO A 219 -14.39 3.39 -2.70
C PRO A 219 -15.17 2.24 -3.32
N TYR A 220 -14.80 1.00 -3.02
CA TYR A 220 -15.44 -0.18 -3.59
C TYR A 220 -16.58 -0.77 -2.74
N LEU A 221 -16.92 -0.14 -1.61
CA LEU A 221 -17.97 -0.63 -0.70
C LEU A 221 -19.29 0.09 -0.92
N ASP A 222 -20.38 -0.67 -0.89
CA ASP A 222 -21.75 -0.15 -0.93
C ASP A 222 -22.24 0.21 0.48
N TYR A 223 -21.93 1.42 0.93
CA TYR A 223 -22.36 1.93 2.23
C TYR A 223 -23.87 2.18 2.28
N ALA A 224 -24.47 2.68 1.19
CA ALA A 224 -25.90 2.95 1.12
C ALA A 224 -26.73 1.67 1.28
N GLY A 225 -26.30 0.57 0.66
CA GLY A 225 -26.94 -0.74 0.80
C GLY A 225 -26.75 -1.40 2.17
N ASN A 226 -25.88 -0.87 3.04
CA ASN A 226 -25.57 -1.44 4.35
C ASN A 226 -25.80 -0.45 5.51
N GLN A 227 -26.60 0.61 5.29
CA GLN A 227 -26.85 1.63 6.32
C GLN A 227 -27.34 1.05 7.65
N ASP A 228 -28.31 0.13 7.63
CA ASP A 228 -28.85 -0.50 8.86
C ASP A 228 -27.74 -1.15 9.71
N LYS A 229 -26.74 -1.77 9.05
CA LYS A 229 -25.61 -2.40 9.74
C LYS A 229 -24.64 -1.36 10.29
N ILE A 230 -24.41 -0.28 9.55
CA ILE A 230 -23.55 0.84 9.97
C ILE A 230 -24.15 1.51 11.21
N GLU A 231 -25.43 1.85 11.18
CA GLU A 231 -26.13 2.46 12.32
C GLU A 231 -26.12 1.55 13.54
N SER A 232 -26.43 0.26 13.36
CA SER A 232 -26.37 -0.72 14.46
C SER A 232 -24.95 -0.87 15.03
N GLY A 233 -23.94 -0.90 14.16
CA GLY A 233 -22.53 -0.98 14.57
C GLY A 233 -22.06 0.24 15.34
N ILE A 234 -22.48 1.45 14.93
CA ILE A 234 -22.20 2.69 15.65
C ILE A 234 -22.83 2.65 17.05
N ASN A 235 -24.07 2.17 17.16
CA ASN A 235 -24.72 2.00 18.46
C ASN A 235 -23.94 1.01 19.34
N HIS A 236 -23.48 -0.11 18.80
CA HIS A 236 -22.66 -1.07 19.54
C HIS A 236 -21.32 -0.51 20.02
N LEU A 237 -20.67 0.36 19.22
CA LEU A 237 -19.45 1.07 19.62
C LEU A 237 -19.74 2.08 20.74
N ASN A 238 -20.81 2.86 20.62
CA ASN A 238 -21.19 3.88 21.61
C ASN A 238 -21.66 3.27 22.94
N ASP A 239 -22.45 2.19 22.89
CA ASP A 239 -22.94 1.47 24.06
C ASP A 239 -21.88 0.55 24.69
N ASP A 240 -20.69 0.50 24.10
CA ASP A 240 -19.59 -0.39 24.48
C ASP A 240 -20.02 -1.87 24.57
N THR A 241 -20.91 -2.31 23.67
CA THR A 241 -21.51 -3.66 23.72
C THR A 241 -20.43 -4.75 23.69
N LEU A 242 -19.34 -4.49 22.98
CA LEU A 242 -18.20 -5.41 22.85
C LEU A 242 -17.00 -5.01 23.73
N GLY A 243 -17.10 -4.00 24.61
CA GLY A 243 -15.97 -3.56 25.44
C GLY A 243 -14.83 -2.86 24.68
N CYS A 244 -15.09 -2.36 23.46
CA CYS A 244 -14.10 -1.69 22.62
C CYS A 244 -13.66 -0.35 23.19
N VAL A 245 -14.60 0.47 23.67
CA VAL A 245 -14.32 1.85 24.09
C VAL A 245 -13.75 1.96 25.51
N GLY A 246 -13.64 0.83 26.22
CA GLY A 246 -12.81 0.72 27.42
C GLY A 246 -11.31 0.83 27.15
N CYS A 247 -10.86 0.59 25.91
CA CYS A 247 -9.46 0.71 25.50
C CYS A 247 -9.27 1.73 24.38
N HIS A 248 -10.18 1.75 23.40
CA HIS A 248 -10.11 2.65 22.25
C HIS A 248 -10.96 3.90 22.42
N ASN A 249 -10.48 5.05 21.93
CA ASN A 249 -11.35 6.21 21.76
C ASN A 249 -12.24 6.05 20.53
N TYR A 250 -13.46 6.58 20.61
CA TYR A 250 -14.37 6.68 19.46
C TYR A 250 -15.34 7.84 19.67
N LYS A 251 -15.32 8.81 18.75
CA LYS A 251 -16.18 10.01 18.82
C LYS A 251 -16.04 10.73 20.16
N GLU A 252 -17.13 10.93 20.88
CA GLU A 252 -17.14 11.65 22.16
C GLU A 252 -16.58 10.81 23.33
N ASN A 253 -16.28 9.53 23.10
CA ASN A 253 -15.65 8.68 24.11
C ASN A 253 -14.12 8.82 24.05
N GLU A 254 -13.57 9.52 25.05
CA GLU A 254 -12.13 9.81 25.19
C GLU A 254 -11.49 9.10 26.40
N PHE A 255 -12.01 7.94 26.82
CA PHE A 255 -11.48 7.19 27.98
C PHE A 255 -10.40 6.16 27.64
N GLY A 256 -10.18 5.92 26.36
CA GLY A 256 -9.22 4.97 25.83
C GLY A 256 -7.76 5.42 25.98
N TYR A 257 -6.87 4.43 26.03
CA TYR A 257 -5.42 4.58 26.18
C TYR A 257 -4.63 3.98 25.01
N VAL A 258 -5.31 3.44 24.00
CA VAL A 258 -4.73 3.06 22.71
C VAL A 258 -5.23 3.97 21.58
N PHE A 259 -4.87 3.69 20.33
CA PHE A 259 -5.25 4.53 19.19
C PHE A 259 -6.77 4.68 19.04
N THR A 260 -7.21 5.87 18.59
CA THR A 260 -8.62 6.15 18.30
C THR A 260 -9.13 5.36 17.09
N LEU A 261 -10.38 4.92 17.16
CA LEU A 261 -11.09 4.31 16.04
C LEU A 261 -11.68 5.35 15.07
N ASP A 262 -11.63 6.64 15.42
CA ASP A 262 -12.02 7.71 14.51
C ASP A 262 -11.13 7.71 13.26
N ASN A 263 -11.76 7.83 12.09
CA ASN A 263 -11.08 7.76 10.80
C ASN A 263 -10.22 6.50 10.61
N TYR A 264 -10.50 5.41 11.34
CA TYR A 264 -9.77 4.15 11.22
C TYR A 264 -9.67 3.69 9.76
N ALA A 265 -8.45 3.36 9.32
CA ALA A 265 -8.12 2.93 7.95
C ALA A 265 -8.52 3.92 6.82
N SER A 266 -8.87 5.16 7.17
CA SER A 266 -9.08 6.24 6.19
C SER A 266 -7.79 6.59 5.44
N SER A 267 -7.91 7.40 4.39
CA SER A 267 -6.74 7.90 3.66
C SER A 267 -5.78 8.67 4.58
N GLU A 268 -6.32 9.48 5.50
CA GLU A 268 -5.54 10.26 6.47
C GLU A 268 -4.84 9.32 7.45
N TRP A 269 -5.58 8.37 8.03
CA TRP A 269 -5.03 7.41 8.98
C TRP A 269 -3.90 6.57 8.37
N LEU A 270 -4.08 6.07 7.14
CA LEU A 270 -3.04 5.31 6.44
C LEU A 270 -1.84 6.18 6.06
N THR A 271 -2.08 7.43 5.67
CA THR A 271 -0.99 8.39 5.41
C THR A 271 -0.15 8.59 6.66
N THR A 272 -0.78 8.82 7.83
CA THR A 272 -0.06 8.94 9.11
C THR A 272 0.65 7.66 9.47
N MET A 273 -0.02 6.50 9.39
CA MET A 273 0.56 5.20 9.73
C MET A 273 1.80 4.86 8.88
N ILE A 274 1.79 5.17 7.58
CA ILE A 274 2.95 4.95 6.69
C ILE A 274 4.04 6.01 6.92
N SER A 275 3.65 7.28 7.08
CA SER A 275 4.60 8.38 7.28
C SER A 275 5.37 8.21 8.58
N ASN A 276 4.64 8.09 9.69
CA ASN A 276 5.18 7.90 11.02
C ASN A 276 4.18 7.14 11.90
N PRO A 277 4.31 5.81 12.03
CA PRO A 277 3.36 4.99 12.80
C PRO A 277 3.26 5.41 14.26
N ASN A 278 4.32 5.99 14.85
CA ASN A 278 4.32 6.42 16.25
C ASN A 278 3.32 7.55 16.53
N GLU A 279 2.91 8.33 15.52
CA GLU A 279 1.86 9.35 15.67
C GLU A 279 0.49 8.73 15.91
N VAL A 280 0.24 7.54 15.37
CA VAL A 280 -1.01 6.78 15.62
C VAL A 280 -1.01 6.18 17.02
N TYR A 281 0.15 5.74 17.51
CA TYR A 281 0.28 5.14 18.84
C TYR A 281 0.47 6.15 19.98
N SER A 282 0.43 7.47 19.70
CA SER A 282 0.66 8.60 20.61
C SER A 282 2.04 8.65 21.29
N GLU A 283 2.45 9.85 21.73
CA GLU A 283 3.75 10.05 22.40
C GLU A 283 3.85 9.37 23.78
N ASP A 284 2.73 9.28 24.51
CA ASP A 284 2.68 8.70 25.86
C ASP A 284 2.79 7.16 25.86
N TRP A 285 2.39 6.52 24.75
CA TRP A 285 2.31 5.06 24.60
C TRP A 285 3.23 4.54 23.48
N GLY A 286 4.28 5.30 23.14
CA GLY A 286 5.25 5.08 22.06
C GLY A 286 6.03 3.75 22.07
N THR A 287 5.62 2.78 22.87
CA THR A 287 6.11 1.40 22.90
C THR A 287 5.21 0.42 22.14
N ALA A 288 4.06 0.85 21.62
CA ALA A 288 3.13 -0.04 20.92
C ALA A 288 3.47 -0.26 19.43
N ASN A 289 4.25 0.61 18.79
CA ASN A 289 4.80 0.29 17.47
C ASN A 289 5.88 -0.79 17.62
N ASP A 290 5.57 -2.01 17.18
CA ASP A 290 6.51 -3.13 17.26
C ASP A 290 7.82 -2.85 16.50
N ARG A 291 7.72 -2.56 15.20
CA ARG A 291 8.89 -2.33 14.33
C ARG A 291 8.57 -1.70 12.97
N MET A 292 7.40 -1.10 12.79
CA MET A 292 7.09 -0.44 11.52
C MET A 292 7.93 0.84 11.41
N PRO A 293 8.77 0.99 10.37
CA PRO A 293 9.61 2.18 10.24
C PRO A 293 8.76 3.39 9.81
N ALA A 294 9.18 4.58 10.20
CA ALA A 294 8.65 5.83 9.66
C ALA A 294 9.23 6.06 8.25
N PHE A 295 8.39 6.08 7.22
CA PHE A 295 8.83 6.31 5.84
C PHE A 295 8.91 7.79 5.48
N HIS A 296 8.22 8.66 6.22
CA HIS A 296 8.22 10.11 6.03
C HIS A 296 8.02 10.84 7.37
N SER A 297 9.12 11.32 7.93
CA SER A 297 9.19 12.12 9.15
C SER A 297 10.33 13.15 9.02
N ASP A 298 10.48 14.04 10.00
CA ASP A 298 11.63 14.94 10.06
C ASP A 298 12.98 14.18 10.10
N ALA A 299 12.98 12.98 10.70
CA ALA A 299 14.16 12.13 10.82
C ALA A 299 14.37 11.19 9.61
N THR A 300 13.31 10.83 8.88
CA THR A 300 13.35 9.84 7.79
C THR A 300 12.58 10.32 6.56
N LYS A 301 13.22 10.38 5.40
CA LYS A 301 12.57 10.79 4.14
C LYS A 301 12.76 9.71 3.07
N LEU A 302 12.29 8.50 3.39
CA LEU A 302 12.45 7.32 2.54
C LEU A 302 11.49 7.34 1.36
N LEU A 303 10.30 7.92 1.55
CA LEU A 303 9.28 8.12 0.53
C LEU A 303 8.87 9.60 0.46
N THR A 304 8.45 10.03 -0.71
CA THR A 304 7.77 11.32 -0.92
C THR A 304 6.29 11.24 -0.54
N GLN A 305 5.64 12.39 -0.37
CA GLN A 305 4.20 12.45 -0.08
C GLN A 305 3.38 11.79 -1.20
N ASP A 306 3.74 12.04 -2.46
CA ASP A 306 3.11 11.46 -3.65
C ASP A 306 3.24 9.92 -3.67
N GLU A 307 4.40 9.38 -3.30
CA GLU A 307 4.62 7.93 -3.19
C GLU A 307 3.80 7.31 -2.05
N ILE A 308 3.65 8.01 -0.93
CA ILE A 308 2.78 7.59 0.16
C ILE A 308 1.32 7.60 -0.30
N GLU A 309 0.88 8.65 -0.99
CA GLU A 309 -0.48 8.73 -1.51
C GLU A 309 -0.79 7.59 -2.50
N LEU A 310 0.14 7.25 -3.38
CA LEU A 310 0.01 6.08 -4.27
C LEU A 310 -0.12 4.76 -3.51
N LEU A 311 0.66 4.58 -2.43
CA LEU A 311 0.54 3.42 -1.55
C LEU A 311 -0.81 3.39 -0.84
N VAL A 312 -1.26 4.52 -0.30
CA VAL A 312 -2.55 4.64 0.39
C VAL A 312 -3.70 4.31 -0.57
N ARG A 313 -3.71 4.89 -1.77
CA ARG A 313 -4.72 4.59 -2.81
C ARG A 313 -4.67 3.10 -3.20
N PHE A 314 -3.49 2.52 -3.38
CA PHE A 314 -3.34 1.09 -3.66
C PHE A 314 -3.92 0.19 -2.56
N LEU A 315 -3.60 0.46 -1.28
CA LEU A 315 -4.12 -0.30 -0.15
C LEU A 315 -5.64 -0.22 -0.05
N ARG A 316 -6.20 0.95 -0.36
CA ARG A 316 -7.64 1.22 -0.37
C ARG A 316 -8.35 0.72 -1.63
N GLN A 317 -7.62 0.13 -2.57
CA GLN A 317 -8.13 -0.28 -3.89
C GLN A 317 -8.78 0.89 -4.66
N ASP A 318 -8.27 2.09 -4.40
CA ASP A 318 -8.65 3.32 -5.09
C ASP A 318 -7.81 3.45 -6.37
N ARG A 319 -8.46 3.40 -7.53
CA ARG A 319 -7.83 3.48 -8.85
C ARG A 319 -7.71 4.91 -9.37
N THR A 320 -8.16 5.90 -8.62
CA THR A 320 -8.06 7.30 -9.06
C THR A 320 -6.59 7.70 -9.19
N LEU A 321 -6.25 8.40 -10.28
CA LEU A 321 -4.87 8.81 -10.53
C LEU A 321 -4.43 9.88 -9.52
N LEU A 322 -3.18 9.80 -9.09
CA LEU A 322 -2.54 10.81 -8.27
C LEU A 322 -2.72 12.20 -8.90
N GLY A 323 -3.13 13.19 -8.11
CA GLY A 323 -3.43 14.55 -8.57
C GLY A 323 -4.86 14.73 -9.10
N ASP A 324 -5.60 13.65 -9.34
CA ASP A 324 -7.04 13.72 -9.57
C ASP A 324 -7.76 13.61 -8.22
N THR A 325 -8.90 14.27 -8.11
CA THR A 325 -9.73 14.22 -6.90
C THR A 325 -10.28 12.81 -6.72
N PRO A 326 -10.01 12.15 -5.58
CA PRO A 326 -10.61 10.85 -5.29
C PRO A 326 -12.12 10.95 -5.36
N GLU A 327 -12.78 9.87 -5.80
CA GLU A 327 -14.23 9.81 -5.77
C GLU A 327 -14.66 9.92 -4.29
N SER A 328 -15.37 11.01 -3.95
CA SER A 328 -15.77 11.25 -2.57
C SER A 328 -16.84 10.23 -2.18
N VAL A 329 -16.44 9.23 -1.41
CA VAL A 329 -17.38 8.31 -0.76
C VAL A 329 -17.81 8.99 0.52
N GLU A 330 -18.94 9.69 0.48
CA GLU A 330 -19.59 10.13 1.71
C GLU A 330 -20.38 8.94 2.27
N PRO A 331 -19.99 8.36 3.41
CA PRO A 331 -20.79 7.32 4.07
C PRO A 331 -22.08 7.88 4.72
N LEU A 332 -22.40 9.16 4.45
CA LEU A 332 -23.45 10.05 4.98
C LEU A 332 -23.25 10.61 6.39
N GLN A 333 -23.60 11.89 6.53
CA GLN A 333 -23.73 12.65 7.77
C GLN A 333 -24.98 12.19 8.52
N SER A 334 -24.87 12.00 9.83
CA SER A 334 -26.05 11.89 10.68
C SER A 334 -26.81 13.22 10.62
N GLU A 335 -27.99 13.23 10.01
CA GLU A 335 -28.99 14.25 10.32
C GLU A 335 -29.48 13.97 11.75
N ALA A 336 -28.73 14.43 12.75
CA ALA A 336 -29.31 14.65 14.06
C ALA A 336 -30.47 15.64 13.89
N PRO A 337 -31.68 15.36 14.38
CA PRO A 337 -32.79 16.28 14.24
C PRO A 337 -32.45 17.55 15.01
N ALA A 338 -32.37 18.67 14.29
CA ALA A 338 -32.19 19.99 14.88
C ALA A 338 -33.31 20.20 15.91
N GLU A 339 -32.90 20.21 17.18
CA GLU A 339 -33.74 20.53 18.32
C GLU A 339 -34.31 21.94 18.12
N GLU A 340 -35.62 22.05 18.27
CA GLU A 340 -36.40 23.29 18.15
C GLU A 340 -35.85 24.36 19.12
N ALA A 341 -35.16 25.36 18.59
CA ALA A 341 -34.90 26.60 19.33
C ALA A 341 -36.02 27.62 19.03
N GLU A 342 -37.04 27.57 19.88
CA GLU A 342 -38.12 28.54 20.01
C GLU A 342 -37.57 29.92 20.45
N THR A 343 -37.89 30.94 19.67
CA THR A 343 -38.03 32.38 20.02
C THR A 343 -36.82 33.20 20.50
N ALA A 344 -36.46 34.21 19.70
CA ALA A 344 -36.33 35.59 20.17
C ALA A 344 -36.46 36.57 18.99
N GLU A 345 -37.65 37.15 18.86
CA GLU A 345 -37.89 38.42 18.18
C GLU A 345 -37.12 39.53 18.92
N VAL A 346 -36.50 40.48 18.20
CA VAL A 346 -36.56 41.95 18.42
C VAL A 346 -35.53 42.72 17.54
N THR A 347 -36.11 43.48 16.61
CA THR A 347 -35.75 44.80 16.05
C THR A 347 -34.45 45.04 15.27
N GLU A 348 -34.63 45.10 13.95
CA GLU A 348 -34.38 46.25 13.05
C GLU A 348 -33.61 47.46 13.63
N THR A 349 -32.44 47.76 13.04
CA THR A 349 -32.08 49.15 12.70
C THR A 349 -31.11 49.21 11.51
N THR A 350 -31.57 49.92 10.50
CA THR A 350 -30.89 50.48 9.31
C THR A 350 -29.59 51.21 9.62
N GLU A 351 -28.56 51.10 8.77
CA GLU A 351 -28.02 52.21 7.94
C GLU A 351 -26.87 51.74 7.00
N ALA A 352 -26.92 52.19 5.75
CA ALA A 352 -25.82 52.32 4.78
C ALA A 352 -26.05 53.69 4.07
N PRO A 353 -25.12 54.31 3.28
CA PRO A 353 -23.90 53.73 2.66
C PRO A 353 -22.66 54.68 2.46
N ALA A 354 -21.56 54.08 1.94
CA ALA A 354 -20.60 54.61 0.93
C ALA A 354 -19.60 55.77 1.26
N PRO A 355 -18.56 56.08 0.43
CA PRO A 355 -17.79 55.29 -0.56
C PRO A 355 -16.23 55.51 -0.56
N ALA A 356 -15.56 54.68 -1.39
CA ALA A 356 -14.40 54.85 -2.30
C ALA A 356 -13.26 55.90 -2.07
N GLU A 357 -12.03 55.44 -2.38
CA GLU A 357 -10.91 56.08 -3.13
C GLU A 357 -9.59 55.35 -2.73
N SER A 358 -8.52 55.18 -3.50
CA SER A 358 -8.14 55.22 -4.92
C SER A 358 -6.60 55.07 -4.93
N GLU A 359 -6.05 54.27 -5.85
CA GLU A 359 -4.68 54.40 -6.44
C GLU A 359 -3.48 54.30 -5.45
N GLU A 360 -2.27 53.85 -5.78
CA GLU A 360 -1.46 54.09 -6.96
C GLU A 360 -0.28 53.07 -6.99
N ASP A 361 0.23 52.91 -8.19
CA ASP A 361 1.34 52.12 -8.71
C ASP A 361 2.70 52.73 -8.32
N THR A 362 3.73 51.92 -8.02
CA THR A 362 5.13 52.24 -8.37
C THR A 362 6.00 50.98 -8.42
N ASP A 363 6.33 50.61 -9.65
CA ASP A 363 7.58 50.06 -10.17
C ASP A 363 8.86 50.40 -9.36
N GLU A 364 9.76 49.43 -9.20
CA GLU A 364 11.18 49.52 -9.62
C GLU A 364 11.97 48.28 -9.16
N THR A 365 12.45 47.54 -10.15
CA THR A 365 13.63 46.66 -10.01
C THR A 365 14.90 47.50 -10.16
N PRO A 366 16.04 47.02 -9.63
CA PRO A 366 17.08 46.70 -10.60
C PRO A 366 17.85 45.40 -10.30
N VAL A 367 18.14 44.72 -11.39
CA VAL A 367 19.19 43.72 -11.56
C VAL A 367 20.55 44.42 -11.51
N ASP A 368 21.52 43.87 -10.80
CA ASP A 368 22.91 43.92 -11.27
C ASP A 368 23.66 42.61 -10.99
N THR A 369 24.26 42.16 -12.07
CA THR A 369 25.18 41.05 -12.29
C THR A 369 26.58 41.38 -11.78
N THR A 370 27.36 40.39 -11.32
CA THR A 370 28.80 40.33 -11.64
C THR A 370 29.35 38.91 -11.48
N GLN A 371 30.15 38.55 -12.48
CA GLN A 371 30.79 37.27 -12.77
C GLN A 371 32.03 36.97 -11.90
N GLU A 372 32.28 35.65 -11.78
CA GLU A 372 33.57 34.92 -11.86
C GLU A 372 34.85 35.48 -11.19
N ALA A 373 35.46 34.67 -10.30
CA ALA A 373 36.80 34.07 -10.47
C ALA A 373 37.36 33.58 -9.11
N ILE A 374 37.61 32.28 -8.90
CA ILE A 374 38.87 31.53 -9.09
C ILE A 374 39.50 31.16 -7.72
N GLU A 375 39.58 29.85 -7.50
CA GLU A 375 40.63 29.00 -6.89
C GLU A 375 41.38 29.39 -5.59
N GLU A 376 41.63 28.32 -4.83
CA GLU A 376 42.64 28.07 -3.78
C GLU A 376 42.17 27.96 -2.32
N GLU A 377 42.80 27.00 -1.62
CA GLU A 377 42.56 26.43 -0.28
C GLU A 377 41.38 25.44 -0.17
N SER A 378 41.55 24.18 0.21
CA SER A 378 42.71 23.47 0.76
C SER A 378 42.44 21.97 0.68
N ALA A 379 43.30 21.24 -0.02
CA ALA A 379 43.41 19.80 0.07
C ALA A 379 44.13 19.45 1.39
N GLU A 380 43.40 18.99 2.40
CA GLU A 380 43.97 18.28 3.54
C GLU A 380 42.86 17.49 4.25
N GLN A 381 42.68 16.23 3.87
CA GLN A 381 42.22 15.11 4.70
C GLN A 381 42.00 13.87 3.82
N ALA A 382 43.12 13.28 3.40
CA ALA A 382 43.17 11.94 2.83
C ALA A 382 44.49 11.29 3.25
N GLU A 383 44.67 11.08 4.55
CA GLU A 383 45.75 10.22 5.06
C GLU A 383 45.47 9.79 6.52
N GLU A 384 44.49 8.91 6.75
CA GLU A 384 44.47 8.03 7.93
C GLU A 384 43.54 6.83 7.69
N ALA A 385 44.02 5.84 6.93
CA ALA A 385 43.43 4.51 6.88
C ALA A 385 44.44 3.49 6.34
N THR A 386 45.58 3.37 7.03
CA THR A 386 46.43 2.18 7.00
C THR A 386 47.00 1.98 8.39
N GLU A 387 46.78 0.78 8.95
CA GLU A 387 47.19 0.27 10.28
C GLU A 387 46.22 0.51 11.45
N GLU A 388 45.18 -0.34 11.56
CA GLU A 388 45.07 -1.38 12.60
C GLU A 388 44.00 -2.43 12.25
#